data_AF-A0A9E5QUL9-F1
#
_entry.id   AF-A0A9E5QUL9-F1
#
_cell.length_a   1.000
_cell.length_b   1.000
_cell.length_c   1.000
_cell.angle_alpha   90.00
_cell.angle_beta   90.00
_cell.angle_gamma   90.00
#
_symmetry.space_group_name_H-M   'P 1'
#
loop_
_entity.id
_entity.type
_entity.pdbx_description
1 polymer ?
#
loop_
_entity_poly.entity_id
_entity_poly.type
_entity_poly.pdbx_seq_one_letter_code
_entity_poly.pdbx_strand_id
1 'polypeptide(L)'
;MDLIAHQHEIVLLGVREGAIAGHPILAGQPEVRDVHTVSLYIKPLHQPAWYDYLLALQPQRIIFNPGTENPELAQKAARQGIEVRYACTLVMLAQGQY
;
A
#
# COMPACT_ATOMS: atom_id res chain seq x y z
N MET A 1 -3.82 -0.84 15.96
CA MET A 1 -3.60 -0.92 14.50
C MET A 1 -2.90 -2.25 14.23
N ASP A 2 -3.49 -3.14 13.42
CA ASP A 2 -3.13 -4.57 13.40
C ASP A 2 -1.71 -4.85 12.90
N LEU A 3 -1.22 -4.08 11.92
CA LEU A 3 0.16 -4.20 11.42
C LEU A 3 1.20 -3.94 12.54
N ILE A 4 0.98 -2.92 13.37
CA ILE A 4 1.86 -2.59 14.49
C ILE A 4 1.79 -3.67 15.57
N ALA A 5 0.60 -4.21 15.83
CA ALA A 5 0.42 -5.31 16.77
C ALA A 5 1.19 -6.57 16.32
N HIS A 6 1.37 -6.75 15.01
CA HIS A 6 2.21 -7.79 14.41
C HIS A 6 3.67 -7.34 14.17
N GLN A 7 4.09 -6.24 14.80
CA GLN A 7 5.46 -5.71 14.77
C GLN A 7 5.96 -5.27 13.39
N HIS A 8 5.05 -4.90 12.48
CA HIS A 8 5.43 -4.28 11.22
C HIS A 8 5.60 -2.77 11.38
N GLU A 9 6.72 -2.26 10.86
CA GLU A 9 6.89 -0.83 10.65
C GLU A 9 5.94 -0.34 9.55
N ILE A 10 5.40 0.86 9.76
CA ILE A 10 4.39 1.43 8.87
C ILE A 10 4.73 2.88 8.53
N VAL A 11 4.37 3.27 7.32
CA VAL A 11 4.30 4.66 6.89
C VAL A 11 2.91 4.90 6.36
N LEU A 12 2.18 5.85 6.97
CA LEU A 12 0.84 6.22 6.54
C LEU A 12 0.95 7.34 5.50
N LEU A 13 0.45 7.08 4.30
CA LEU A 13 0.40 8.07 3.22
C LEU A 13 -1.04 8.46 2.93
N GLY A 14 -1.27 9.73 2.67
CA GLY A 14 -2.60 10.24 2.37
C GLY A 14 -2.61 11.55 1.61
N VAL A 15 -3.80 11.99 1.22
CA VAL A 15 -4.01 13.28 0.54
C VAL A 15 -4.08 14.46 1.52
N ARG A 16 -4.26 14.19 2.81
CA ARG A 16 -4.39 15.18 3.87
C ARG A 16 -3.55 14.76 5.06
N GLU A 17 -3.03 15.75 5.77
CA GLU A 17 -2.41 15.55 7.06
C GLU A 17 -3.42 15.05 8.09
N GLY A 18 -2.93 14.30 9.08
CA GLY A 18 -3.74 13.72 10.14
C GLY A 18 -2.95 12.67 10.91
N ALA A 19 -3.63 11.90 11.74
CA ALA A 19 -3.03 10.75 12.41
C ALA A 19 -4.02 9.59 12.52
N ILE A 20 -3.51 8.36 12.41
CA ILE A 20 -4.27 7.13 12.67
C ILE A 20 -3.59 6.42 13.82
N ALA A 21 -4.33 6.17 14.90
CA ALA A 21 -3.81 5.49 16.10
C ALA A 21 -2.51 6.11 16.65
N GLY A 22 -2.37 7.44 16.56
CA GLY A 22 -1.18 8.17 17.02
C GLY A 22 -0.02 8.25 16.00
N HIS A 23 -0.14 7.63 14.82
CA HIS A 23 0.88 7.71 13.77
C HIS A 23 0.50 8.78 12.74
N PRO A 24 1.42 9.69 12.37
CA PRO A 24 1.14 10.76 11.43
C PRO A 24 0.91 10.22 10.02
N ILE A 25 -0.05 10.82 9.31
CA ILE A 25 -0.25 10.63 7.89
C ILE A 25 0.62 11.65 7.17
N LEU A 26 1.57 11.17 6.37
CA LEU A 26 2.35 12.02 5.49
C LEU A 26 1.50 12.37 4.26
N ALA A 27 1.33 13.67 4.04
CA ALA A 27 0.58 14.17 2.90
C ALA A 27 1.41 14.11 1.61
N GLY A 28 0.77 13.74 0.50
CA GLY A 28 1.40 13.73 -0.82
C GLY A 28 2.33 12.53 -1.03
N GLN A 29 3.44 12.75 -1.73
CA GLN A 29 4.36 11.71 -2.20
C GLN A 29 5.75 11.90 -1.56
N PRO A 30 5.87 11.69 -0.23
CA PRO A 30 7.14 11.88 0.47
C PRO A 30 8.18 10.84 0.03
N GLU A 31 9.46 11.12 0.24
CA GLU A 31 10.48 10.10 0.01
C GLU A 31 10.39 9.02 1.10
N VAL A 32 10.16 7.77 0.70
CA VAL A 32 10.15 6.60 1.58
C VAL A 32 11.08 5.55 0.98
N ARG A 33 11.92 4.94 1.81
CA ARG A 33 12.92 3.95 1.39
C ARG A 33 12.60 2.58 1.99
N ASP A 34 13.19 1.54 1.41
CA ASP A 34 13.13 0.16 1.91
C ASP A 34 11.70 -0.38 2.10
N VAL A 35 10.78 0.05 1.23
CA VAL A 35 9.37 -0.38 1.26
C VAL A 35 9.26 -1.82 0.78
N HIS A 36 8.90 -2.74 1.66
CA HIS A 36 8.63 -4.13 1.27
C HIS A 36 7.23 -4.28 0.63
N THR A 37 6.21 -3.73 1.29
CA THR A 37 4.80 -3.92 0.93
C THR A 37 4.08 -2.59 0.85
N VAL A 38 3.38 -2.34 -0.25
CA VAL A 38 2.36 -1.29 -0.34
C VAL A 38 0.99 -1.93 -0.13
N SER A 39 0.22 -1.47 0.87
CA SER A 39 -1.16 -1.91 1.09
C SER A 39 -2.13 -0.78 0.73
N LEU A 40 -2.92 -0.97 -0.34
CA LEU A 40 -3.74 0.07 -0.92
C LEU A 40 -5.12 0.16 -0.26
N TYR A 41 -5.49 1.40 0.11
CA TYR A 41 -6.84 1.78 0.57
C TYR A 41 -7.41 2.97 -0.24
N ILE A 42 -6.82 3.25 -1.41
CA ILE A 42 -7.22 4.32 -2.32
C ILE A 42 -8.16 3.74 -3.38
N LYS A 43 -9.32 4.38 -3.60
CA LYS A 43 -10.28 3.94 -4.64
C LYS A 43 -9.62 3.98 -6.04
N PRO A 44 -9.95 3.04 -6.95
CA PRO A 44 -9.29 2.93 -8.27
C PRO A 44 -9.26 4.24 -9.05
N LEU A 45 -10.32 5.04 -8.99
CA LEU A 45 -10.42 6.34 -9.66
C LEU A 45 -9.31 7.34 -9.25
N HIS A 46 -8.80 7.24 -8.02
CA HIS A 46 -7.77 8.15 -7.51
C HIS A 46 -6.36 7.58 -7.62
N GLN A 47 -6.20 6.29 -7.94
CA GLN A 47 -4.90 5.64 -8.02
C GLN A 47 -4.00 6.14 -9.16
N PRO A 48 -4.49 6.56 -10.35
CA PRO A 48 -3.62 7.05 -11.42
C PRO A 48 -2.66 8.16 -11.00
N ALA A 49 -3.08 9.05 -10.10
CA ALA A 49 -2.23 10.11 -9.55
C ALA A 49 -1.05 9.59 -8.71
N TRP A 50 -1.07 8.31 -8.33
CA TRP A 50 -0.07 7.66 -7.48
C TRP A 50 0.74 6.61 -8.21
N TYR A 51 0.42 6.25 -9.46
CA TYR A 51 1.09 5.15 -10.16
C TYR A 51 2.61 5.32 -10.16
N ASP A 52 3.10 6.44 -10.66
CA ASP A 52 4.54 6.67 -10.80
C ASP A 52 5.25 6.61 -9.45
N TYR A 53 4.65 7.20 -8.42
CA TYR A 53 5.17 7.16 -7.06
C TYR A 53 5.21 5.72 -6.50
N LEU A 54 4.09 5.00 -6.54
CA LEU A 54 4.00 3.64 -5.99
C LEU A 54 4.94 2.66 -6.69
N LEU A 55 5.14 2.83 -8.00
CA LEU A 55 6.07 2.03 -8.78
C LEU A 55 7.53 2.42 -8.50
N ALA A 56 7.82 3.71 -8.33
CA ALA A 56 9.17 4.20 -8.01
C ALA A 56 9.67 3.74 -6.64
N LEU A 57 8.77 3.47 -5.70
CA LEU A 57 9.12 2.83 -4.41
C LEU A 57 9.72 1.43 -4.57
N GLN A 58 9.51 0.78 -5.73
CA GLN A 58 9.98 -0.58 -6.05
C GLN A 58 9.69 -1.60 -4.93
N PRO A 59 8.45 -1.68 -4.42
CA PRO A 59 8.13 -2.64 -3.38
C PRO A 59 8.24 -4.08 -3.89
N GLN A 60 8.43 -5.02 -2.98
CA GLN A 60 8.34 -6.44 -3.34
C GLN A 60 6.91 -6.82 -3.73
N ARG A 61 5.91 -6.20 -3.09
CA ARG A 61 4.50 -6.44 -3.43
C ARG A 61 3.57 -5.25 -3.21
N ILE A 62 2.48 -5.26 -3.96
CA ILE A 62 1.31 -4.38 -3.77
C ILE A 62 0.09 -5.24 -3.44
N ILE A 63 -0.57 -4.92 -2.33
CA ILE A 63 -1.83 -5.53 -1.89
C ILE A 63 -2.98 -4.57 -2.22
N PHE A 64 -3.87 -5.01 -3.09
CA PHE A 64 -5.13 -4.36 -3.41
C PHE A 64 -6.20 -4.88 -2.43
N ASN A 65 -6.49 -4.11 -1.38
CA ASN A 65 -7.57 -4.44 -0.45
C ASN A 65 -8.95 -4.32 -1.13
N PRO A 66 -10.00 -4.96 -0.58
CA PRO A 66 -11.34 -4.91 -1.16
C PRO A 66 -11.80 -3.48 -1.47
N GLY A 67 -12.25 -3.24 -2.70
CA GLY A 67 -12.68 -1.93 -3.19
C GLY A 67 -11.55 -1.05 -3.73
N THR A 68 -10.33 -1.58 -3.86
CA THR A 68 -9.18 -0.89 -4.47
C THR A 68 -8.68 -1.57 -5.74
N GLU A 69 -9.37 -2.58 -6.24
CA GLU A 69 -8.96 -3.39 -7.39
C GLU A 69 -8.72 -2.51 -8.63
N ASN A 70 -7.53 -2.62 -9.22
CA ASN A 70 -7.16 -1.84 -10.39
C ASN A 70 -6.27 -2.66 -11.34
N PRO A 71 -6.86 -3.28 -12.38
CA PRO A 71 -6.12 -4.12 -13.32
C PRO A 71 -4.98 -3.39 -14.06
N GLU A 72 -5.11 -2.08 -14.27
CA GLU A 72 -4.09 -1.29 -14.96
C GLU A 72 -2.83 -1.15 -14.11
N LEU A 73 -2.98 -0.69 -12.85
CA LEU A 73 -1.85 -0.57 -11.93
C LEU A 73 -1.21 -1.94 -11.66
N ALA A 74 -2.04 -2.96 -11.48
CA ALA A 74 -1.57 -4.33 -11.30
C ALA A 74 -0.70 -4.79 -12.49
N GLN A 75 -1.12 -4.52 -13.72
CA GLN A 75 -0.34 -4.90 -14.89
C GLN A 75 0.98 -4.13 -14.98
N LYS A 76 0.99 -2.82 -14.65
CA LYS A 76 2.22 -2.02 -14.62
C LYS A 76 3.20 -2.53 -13.56
N ALA A 77 2.70 -2.82 -12.36
CA ALA A 77 3.49 -3.36 -11.25
C ALA A 77 4.08 -4.74 -11.60
N ALA A 78 3.27 -5.66 -12.12
CA ALA A 78 3.72 -6.99 -12.52
C ALA A 78 4.81 -6.94 -13.62
N ARG A 79 4.72 -6.01 -14.57
CA ARG A 79 5.76 -5.80 -15.60
C ARG A 79 7.10 -5.32 -15.02
N GLN A 80 7.09 -4.72 -13.82
CA GLN A 80 8.29 -4.32 -13.09
C GLN A 80 8.77 -5.39 -12.09
N GLY A 81 8.17 -6.58 -12.10
CA GLY A 81 8.52 -7.66 -11.19
C GLY A 81 7.95 -7.51 -9.77
N ILE A 82 7.03 -6.57 -9.57
CA ILE A 82 6.35 -6.36 -8.29
C ILE A 82 5.21 -7.38 -8.17
N GLU A 83 5.16 -8.12 -7.06
CA GLU A 83 4.08 -9.08 -6.80
C GLU A 83 2.75 -8.33 -6.58
N VAL A 84 1.68 -8.80 -7.20
CA VAL A 84 0.33 -8.23 -7.04
C VAL A 84 -0.55 -9.21 -6.29
N ARG A 85 -1.18 -8.75 -5.20
CA ARG A 85 -2.18 -9.52 -4.45
C ARG A 85 -3.50 -8.78 -4.34
N TYR A 86 -4.59 -9.44 -4.72
CA TYR A 86 -5.96 -8.98 -4.43
C TYR A 86 -6.43 -9.68 -3.16
N ALA A 87 -6.32 -9.02 -2.02
CA ALA A 87 -6.55 -9.65 -0.72
C ALA A 87 -6.82 -8.61 0.36
N CYS A 88 -7.50 -9.01 1.44
CA CYS A 88 -7.65 -8.18 2.64
C CYS A 88 -6.43 -8.35 3.55
N THR A 89 -5.72 -7.24 3.81
CA THR A 89 -4.53 -7.22 4.68
C THR A 89 -4.81 -7.80 6.06
N LEU A 90 -5.98 -7.49 6.65
CA LEU A 90 -6.35 -7.99 7.98
C LEU A 90 -6.56 -9.51 8.00
N VAL A 91 -7.13 -10.07 6.93
CA VAL A 91 -7.31 -11.52 6.79
C VAL A 91 -5.95 -12.20 6.61
N MET A 92 -5.06 -11.63 5.79
CA MET A 92 -3.71 -12.15 5.58
C MET A 92 -2.91 -12.19 6.90
N LEU A 93 -2.99 -11.13 7.71
CA LEU A 93 -2.37 -11.08 9.03
C LEU A 93 -2.92 -12.17 9.93
N ALA A 94 -4.25 -12.28 10.04
CA ALA A 94 -4.90 -13.29 10.89
C ALA A 94 -4.58 -14.74 10.47
N GLN A 95 -4.27 -14.98 9.20
CA GLN A 95 -3.92 -16.30 8.65
C GLN A 95 -2.41 -16.58 8.62
N GLY A 96 -1.56 -15.63 9.05
CA GLY A 96 -0.10 -15.77 8.93
C GLY A 96 0.41 -15.82 7.49
N GLN A 97 -0.35 -15.24 6.55
CA GLN A 97 -0.05 -15.16 5.12
C GLN A 97 0.43 -13.77 4.69
N TYR A 98 0.53 -12.86 5.66
CA TYR A 98 1.11 -11.54 5.46
C TYR A 98 2.61 -11.66 5.26
#